data_AF-A0A7Y8C0S3-F1
#
_entry.id   AF-A0A7Y8C0S3-F1
#
_cell.length_a   1.000
_cell.length_b   1.000
_cell.length_c   1.000
_cell.angle_alpha   90.00
_cell.angle_beta   90.00
_cell.angle_gamma   90.00
#
_symmetry.space_group_name_H-M   'P 1'
#
loop_
_entity.id
_entity.type
_entity.pdbx_description
1 polymer ?
#
loop_
_entity_poly.entity_id
_entity_poly.type
_entity_poly.pdbx_seq_one_letter_code
_entity_poly.pdbx_strand_id
1 'polypeptide(L)'
;MKSLQGLPCLISASVGAPGKARNLPADVQCIQYLFNLIIPKLGFPLPENGKCDGQLLQCISQYQFRYLKYAHPDGVIDPTGRTFNSLIEEAIKVPVKPHPTLRLPTFLNVFGNANSDMVQATVNHYLDRMRAMIEAERRNRQMVLQATCDGGMSLTDSDFQNAATQLGGGVSVNIIKAFATVESGGRSGFGPAKLPVIAFEGHLFRKYTKRKYDQTHPLLSYPYVKKAGPQWQANNKDQTKAWDTMATAFGLDQEAALMSASWGMFQIMGFNFSACGYKTVFEFTAALKINAGNQLKAFLGFCSASPALVKAMKNKDYVGMAMNYNGKDYGDYDSRIKKAYEALEGKK
;
A
#
# COMPACT_ATOMS: atom_id res chain seq x y z
N MET A 1 10.20 10.60 17.24
CA MET A 1 10.54 9.71 16.12
C MET A 1 9.45 8.66 15.98
N LYS A 2 8.82 8.53 14.81
CA LYS A 2 7.79 7.51 14.55
C LYS A 2 8.49 6.22 14.12
N SER A 3 8.08 5.08 14.67
CA SER A 3 8.50 3.78 14.15
C SER A 3 7.99 3.57 12.72
N LEU A 4 8.55 2.59 12.01
CA LEU A 4 8.14 2.16 10.66
C LEU A 4 6.63 1.87 10.54
N GLN A 5 5.92 1.73 11.65
CA GLN A 5 4.49 1.40 11.72
C GLN A 5 3.66 2.53 12.35
N GLY A 6 4.16 3.76 12.42
CA GLY A 6 3.35 4.96 12.75
C GLY A 6 3.08 5.21 14.24
N LEU A 7 3.42 4.29 15.15
CA LEU A 7 3.39 4.52 16.59
C LEU A 7 4.67 5.22 17.08
N PRO A 8 4.59 6.11 18.09
CA PRO A 8 5.77 6.63 18.78
C PRO A 8 6.65 5.49 19.30
N CYS A 9 7.96 5.72 19.49
CA CYS A 9 8.77 4.74 20.20
C CYS A 9 8.30 4.59 21.65
N LEU A 10 8.32 3.36 22.18
CA LEU A 10 7.97 3.03 23.57
C LEU A 10 8.98 3.61 24.57
N ILE A 11 10.25 3.68 24.18
CA ILE A 11 11.32 4.26 24.99
C ILE A 11 11.73 5.62 24.42
N SER A 12 12.06 6.55 25.32
CA SER A 12 12.40 7.93 24.96
C SER A 12 13.90 8.15 24.72
N ALA A 13 14.74 7.33 25.36
CA ALA A 13 16.18 7.36 25.26
C ALA A 13 16.79 5.95 25.27
N SER A 14 18.08 5.86 24.98
CA SER A 14 18.80 4.59 24.96
C SER A 14 18.96 3.98 26.36
N VAL A 15 18.89 2.65 26.41
CA VAL A 15 19.06 1.82 27.62
C VAL A 15 20.21 0.86 27.41
N GLY A 16 21.12 0.73 28.38
CA GLY A 16 22.27 -0.16 28.28
C GLY A 16 23.56 0.38 28.88
N ALA A 17 24.68 0.04 28.25
CA ALA A 17 26.03 0.25 28.80
C ALA A 17 26.28 1.67 29.36
N PRO A 18 26.86 1.78 30.58
CA PRO A 18 27.22 3.08 31.16
C PRO A 18 28.10 3.91 30.22
N GLY A 19 27.82 5.21 30.15
CA GLY A 19 28.52 6.14 29.24
C GLY A 19 28.11 6.06 27.77
N LYS A 20 27.30 5.06 27.37
CA LYS A 20 26.73 4.93 26.01
C LYS A 20 25.21 5.12 25.97
N ALA A 21 24.53 4.88 27.08
CA ALA A 21 23.08 4.99 27.20
C ALA A 21 22.65 6.02 28.25
N ARG A 22 21.44 6.60 28.10
CA ARG A 22 20.89 7.55 29.10
C ARG A 22 20.31 6.84 30.32
N ASN A 23 19.79 5.63 30.17
CA ASN A 23 19.25 4.80 31.25
C ASN A 23 18.19 5.52 32.12
N LEU A 24 17.21 6.17 31.47
CA LEU A 24 16.08 6.75 32.18
C LEU A 24 15.29 5.62 32.88
N PRO A 25 14.93 5.74 34.18
CA PRO A 25 14.36 4.62 34.94
C PRO A 25 13.14 3.97 34.29
N ALA A 26 12.25 4.78 33.71
CA ALA A 26 11.08 4.30 32.99
C ALA A 26 11.43 3.51 31.72
N ASP A 27 12.38 4.01 30.92
CA ASP A 27 12.83 3.32 29.70
C ASP A 27 13.50 1.98 30.08
N VAL A 28 14.31 1.98 31.15
CA VAL A 28 14.93 0.77 31.69
C VAL A 28 13.87 -0.24 32.12
N GLN A 29 12.85 0.19 32.85
CA GLN A 29 11.77 -0.68 33.32
C GLN A 29 10.94 -1.23 32.17
N CYS A 30 10.68 -0.44 31.12
CA CYS A 30 10.07 -0.93 29.88
C CYS A 30 10.90 -2.05 29.25
N ILE A 31 12.22 -1.90 29.17
CA ILE A 31 13.12 -2.93 28.61
C ILE A 31 13.14 -4.18 29.49
N GLN A 32 13.23 -4.04 30.82
CA GLN A 32 13.18 -5.16 31.77
C GLN A 32 11.89 -5.97 31.59
N TYR A 33 10.74 -5.30 31.54
CA TYR A 33 9.45 -5.96 31.33
C TYR A 33 9.33 -6.61 29.94
N LEU A 34 9.82 -5.95 28.88
CA LEU A 34 9.86 -6.55 27.54
C LEU A 34 10.69 -7.84 27.50
N PHE A 35 11.87 -7.85 28.15
CA PHE A 35 12.65 -9.07 28.31
C PHE A 35 11.85 -10.12 29.10
N ASN A 36 11.20 -9.74 30.21
CA ASN A 36 10.40 -10.66 31.03
C ASN A 36 9.26 -11.32 30.24
N LEU A 37 8.62 -10.58 29.31
CA LEU A 37 7.60 -11.15 28.42
C LEU A 37 8.16 -12.26 27.51
N ILE A 38 9.40 -12.12 27.04
CA ILE A 38 10.04 -13.08 26.11
C ILE A 38 10.93 -14.11 26.82
N ILE A 39 11.07 -14.01 28.15
CA ILE A 39 12.05 -14.72 28.98
C ILE A 39 11.94 -16.24 29.09
N PRO A 40 10.83 -16.95 28.78
CA PRO A 40 10.86 -18.41 28.78
C PRO A 40 11.97 -19.03 27.89
N LYS A 41 12.65 -18.22 27.05
CA LYS A 41 13.77 -18.62 26.19
C LYS A 41 15.16 -18.07 26.58
N LEU A 42 15.28 -17.19 27.59
CA LEU A 42 16.51 -16.39 27.83
C LEU A 42 17.11 -16.49 29.25
N GLY A 43 16.41 -17.05 30.24
CA GLY A 43 16.96 -17.26 31.60
C GLY A 43 15.98 -16.91 32.72
N PHE A 44 16.49 -16.27 33.78
CA PHE A 44 15.68 -15.84 34.93
C PHE A 44 15.03 -14.47 34.69
N PRO A 45 13.86 -14.18 35.31
CA PRO A 45 13.24 -12.87 35.29
C PRO A 45 14.19 -11.77 35.77
N LEU A 46 14.17 -10.63 35.07
CA LEU A 46 14.84 -9.41 35.48
C LEU A 46 13.99 -8.67 36.53
N PRO A 47 14.60 -8.07 37.56
CA PRO A 47 13.87 -7.17 38.45
C PRO A 47 13.44 -5.91 37.69
N GLU A 48 12.14 -5.62 37.66
CA GLU A 48 11.59 -4.42 36.98
C GLU A 48 11.70 -3.17 37.86
N ASN A 49 12.93 -2.82 38.21
CA ASN A 49 13.27 -1.78 39.18
C ASN A 49 13.73 -0.46 38.54
N GLY A 50 13.78 -0.39 37.20
CA GLY A 50 14.25 0.79 36.46
C GLY A 50 15.76 1.06 36.60
N LYS A 51 16.53 0.13 37.16
CA LYS A 51 17.99 0.25 37.29
C LYS A 51 18.70 -0.57 36.23
N CYS A 52 19.59 0.07 35.47
CA CYS A 52 20.41 -0.63 34.48
C CYS A 52 21.60 -1.29 35.18
N ASP A 53 21.36 -2.47 35.76
CA ASP A 53 22.37 -3.26 36.49
C ASP A 53 23.12 -4.25 35.59
N GLY A 54 24.10 -4.96 36.17
CA GLY A 54 24.90 -5.95 35.44
C GLY A 54 24.08 -7.09 34.84
N GLN A 55 22.94 -7.45 35.46
CA GLN A 55 22.08 -8.52 34.98
C GLN A 55 21.36 -8.08 33.69
N LEU A 56 20.81 -6.86 33.68
CA LEU A 56 20.21 -6.30 32.46
C LEU A 56 21.25 -6.14 31.35
N LEU A 57 22.44 -5.62 31.64
CA LEU A 57 23.52 -5.47 30.65
C LEU A 57 23.93 -6.81 30.03
N GLN A 58 24.05 -7.85 30.85
CA GLN A 58 24.35 -9.20 30.37
C GLN A 58 23.22 -9.72 29.47
N CYS A 59 21.96 -9.49 29.85
CA CYS A 59 20.80 -9.89 29.06
C CYS A 59 20.80 -9.21 27.68
N ILE A 60 21.03 -7.90 27.62
CA ILE A 60 21.11 -7.13 26.36
C ILE A 60 22.22 -7.69 25.47
N SER A 61 23.44 -7.82 25.99
CA SER A 61 24.59 -8.31 25.23
C SER A 61 24.39 -9.75 24.73
N GLN A 62 23.80 -10.62 25.55
CA GLN A 62 23.48 -11.99 25.14
C GLN A 62 22.40 -12.03 24.05
N TYR A 63 21.36 -11.19 24.16
CA TYR A 63 20.32 -11.09 23.14
C TYR A 63 20.92 -10.65 21.79
N GLN A 64 21.73 -9.59 21.80
CA GLN A 64 22.41 -9.10 20.60
C GLN A 64 23.32 -10.17 19.98
N PHE A 65 24.11 -10.88 20.80
CA PHE A 65 25.02 -11.92 20.33
C PHE A 65 24.27 -13.14 19.80
N ARG A 66 23.40 -13.75 20.62
CA ARG A 66 22.79 -15.05 20.34
C ARG A 66 21.62 -14.93 19.38
N TYR A 67 20.77 -13.92 19.54
CA TYR A 67 19.55 -13.76 18.75
C TYR A 67 19.79 -12.94 17.48
N LEU A 68 20.43 -11.77 17.60
CA LEU A 68 20.64 -10.87 16.47
C LEU A 68 21.93 -11.12 15.68
N LYS A 69 22.79 -12.00 16.18
CA LYS A 69 24.09 -12.36 15.58
C LYS A 69 25.01 -11.15 15.41
N TYR A 70 25.04 -10.25 16.39
CA TYR A 70 26.00 -9.16 16.42
C TYR A 70 27.41 -9.73 16.61
N ALA A 71 28.34 -9.34 15.74
CA ALA A 71 29.76 -9.71 15.88
C ALA A 71 30.35 -9.13 17.17
N HIS A 72 29.98 -7.88 17.49
CA HIS A 72 30.40 -7.19 18.69
C HIS A 72 29.17 -6.57 19.37
N PRO A 73 28.57 -7.25 20.36
CA PRO A 73 27.48 -6.69 21.16
C PRO A 73 27.93 -5.39 21.84
N ASP A 74 27.18 -4.31 21.61
CA ASP A 74 27.47 -3.00 22.18
C ASP A 74 26.84 -2.80 23.56
N GLY A 75 25.90 -3.67 23.93
CA GLY A 75 25.16 -3.62 25.18
C GLY A 75 24.19 -2.44 25.25
N VAL A 76 23.76 -1.88 24.11
CA VAL A 76 22.87 -0.71 24.02
C VAL A 76 21.62 -1.01 23.20
N ILE A 77 20.49 -0.52 23.69
CA ILE A 77 19.20 -0.54 23.02
C ILE A 77 18.81 0.91 22.70
N ASP A 78 18.92 1.27 21.42
CA ASP A 78 18.44 2.55 20.92
C ASP A 78 16.94 2.51 20.56
N PRO A 79 16.18 3.61 20.79
CA PRO A 79 14.75 3.70 20.47
C PRO A 79 14.36 3.34 19.02
N THR A 80 15.26 3.54 18.07
CA THR A 80 15.05 3.20 16.65
C THR A 80 16.02 2.11 16.16
N GLY A 81 16.75 1.50 17.09
CA GLY A 81 17.78 0.51 16.80
C GLY A 81 17.21 -0.88 16.52
N ARG A 82 18.02 -1.71 15.85
CA ARG A 82 17.67 -3.09 15.50
C ARG A 82 17.36 -3.95 16.74
N THR A 83 18.07 -3.74 17.85
CA THR A 83 17.81 -4.45 19.10
C THR A 83 16.40 -4.19 19.64
N PHE A 84 16.00 -2.91 19.70
CA PHE A 84 14.67 -2.52 20.16
C PHE A 84 13.57 -3.06 19.24
N ASN A 85 13.72 -2.89 17.92
CA ASN A 85 12.73 -3.38 16.95
C ASN A 85 12.50 -4.89 17.09
N SER A 86 13.57 -5.67 17.24
CA SER A 86 13.47 -7.11 17.42
C SER A 86 12.81 -7.51 18.75
N LEU A 87 13.08 -6.78 19.85
CA LEU A 87 12.40 -7.03 21.12
C LEU A 87 10.90 -6.82 21.01
N ILE A 88 10.47 -5.76 20.33
CA ILE A 88 9.04 -5.50 20.07
C ILE A 88 8.44 -6.62 19.21
N GLU A 89 9.13 -7.06 18.14
CA GLU A 89 8.68 -8.16 17.29
C GLU A 89 8.45 -9.47 18.07
N GLU A 90 9.33 -9.80 19.02
CA GLU A 90 9.15 -10.98 19.88
C GLU A 90 8.06 -10.78 20.93
N ALA A 91 8.04 -9.62 21.60
CA ALA A 91 7.04 -9.32 22.64
C ALA A 91 5.62 -9.27 22.08
N ILE A 92 5.44 -8.82 20.84
CA ILE A 92 4.16 -8.86 20.12
C ILE A 92 3.61 -10.29 19.99
N LYS A 93 4.43 -11.35 20.04
CA LYS A 93 3.95 -12.74 19.94
C LYS A 93 3.37 -13.27 21.26
N VAL A 94 3.60 -12.59 22.38
CA VAL A 94 3.22 -13.04 23.72
C VAL A 94 1.87 -12.45 24.13
N PRO A 95 0.83 -13.24 24.43
CA PRO A 95 -0.45 -12.69 24.88
C PRO A 95 -0.27 -11.83 26.14
N VAL A 96 -0.79 -10.59 26.11
CA VAL A 96 -0.77 -9.69 27.27
C VAL A 96 -2.19 -9.25 27.61
N LYS A 97 -2.46 -8.95 28.88
CA LYS A 97 -3.77 -8.43 29.30
C LYS A 97 -3.98 -7.03 28.71
N PRO A 98 -5.02 -6.79 27.90
CA PRO A 98 -5.28 -5.48 27.32
C PRO A 98 -5.75 -4.51 28.39
N HIS A 99 -5.35 -3.24 28.27
CA HIS A 99 -5.84 -2.15 29.13
C HIS A 99 -6.58 -1.12 28.27
N PRO A 100 -7.89 -1.30 28.03
CA PRO A 100 -8.63 -0.54 27.02
C PRO A 100 -8.86 0.94 27.38
N THR A 101 -8.82 1.29 28.67
CA THR A 101 -9.02 2.66 29.16
C THR A 101 -7.76 3.53 29.11
N LEU A 102 -6.58 2.93 28.95
CA LEU A 102 -5.34 3.68 28.87
C LEU A 102 -5.28 4.33 27.48
N ARG A 103 -5.20 5.67 27.42
CA ARG A 103 -4.80 6.35 26.19
C ARG A 103 -3.28 6.42 26.19
N LEU A 104 -2.65 6.17 25.03
CA LEU A 104 -1.21 6.36 24.84
C LEU A 104 -0.80 7.66 25.53
N PRO A 105 -0.04 7.59 26.63
CA PRO A 105 0.54 8.79 27.15
C PRO A 105 1.47 9.30 26.06
N THR A 106 1.48 10.60 25.82
CA THR A 106 2.76 11.20 25.47
C THR A 106 3.71 10.75 26.57
N PHE A 107 4.60 9.80 26.25
CA PHE A 107 5.52 9.15 27.19
C PHE A 107 6.28 10.15 28.08
N LEU A 108 6.29 11.43 27.70
CA LEU A 108 6.83 12.54 28.48
C LEU A 108 6.12 12.83 29.82
N ASN A 109 4.84 12.48 30.02
CA ASN A 109 4.05 12.98 31.17
C ASN A 109 3.64 11.93 32.23
N VAL A 110 4.02 10.65 32.10
CA VAL A 110 3.63 9.60 33.09
C VAL A 110 4.72 9.33 34.14
N PHE A 111 5.97 9.68 33.87
CA PHE A 111 7.10 9.13 34.64
C PHE A 111 7.59 9.98 35.81
N GLY A 112 6.76 10.91 36.31
CA GLY A 112 7.07 11.63 37.54
C GLY A 112 6.98 10.76 38.80
N ASN A 113 6.23 9.64 38.78
CA ASN A 113 6.02 8.74 39.94
C ASN A 113 5.27 7.43 39.56
N ALA A 114 5.64 6.75 38.47
CA ALA A 114 4.91 5.53 38.05
C ALA A 114 5.37 4.28 38.84
N ASN A 115 4.43 3.58 39.47
CA ASN A 115 4.62 2.23 40.02
C ASN A 115 4.81 1.21 38.88
N SER A 116 5.48 0.07 39.14
CA SER A 116 5.81 -0.96 38.14
C SER A 116 4.60 -1.40 37.30
N ASP A 117 3.43 -1.52 37.95
CA ASP A 117 2.17 -1.90 37.29
C ASP A 117 1.75 -0.94 36.16
N MET A 118 2.01 0.36 36.32
CA MET A 118 1.68 1.37 35.30
C MET A 118 2.61 1.27 34.09
N VAL A 119 3.87 0.91 34.30
CA VAL A 119 4.82 0.66 33.20
C VAL A 119 4.40 -0.58 32.44
N GLN A 120 4.10 -1.68 33.13
CA GLN A 120 3.60 -2.91 32.49
C GLN A 120 2.31 -2.65 31.70
N ALA A 121 1.34 -1.93 32.28
CA ALA A 121 0.10 -1.57 31.59
C ALA A 121 0.36 -0.75 30.32
N THR A 122 1.32 0.18 30.36
CA THR A 122 1.71 1.00 29.21
C THR A 122 2.36 0.15 28.10
N VAL A 123 3.29 -0.75 28.46
CA VAL A 123 3.90 -1.68 27.50
C VAL A 123 2.85 -2.61 26.90
N ASN A 124 1.95 -3.17 27.72
CA ASN A 124 0.87 -4.04 27.26
C ASN A 124 -0.05 -3.32 26.26
N HIS A 125 -0.45 -2.08 26.57
CA HIS A 125 -1.24 -1.25 25.66
C HIS A 125 -0.49 -0.95 24.35
N TYR A 126 0.81 -0.67 24.42
CA TYR A 126 1.65 -0.47 23.23
C TYR A 126 1.67 -1.71 22.33
N LEU A 127 1.95 -2.89 22.90
CA LEU A 127 2.00 -4.15 22.16
C LEU A 127 0.64 -4.52 21.57
N ASP A 128 -0.45 -4.30 22.29
CA ASP A 128 -1.82 -4.51 21.80
C ASP A 128 -2.15 -3.64 20.58
N ARG A 129 -1.78 -2.36 20.63
CA ARG A 129 -1.95 -1.46 19.47
C ARG A 129 -1.10 -1.89 18.28
N MET A 130 0.15 -2.28 18.51
CA MET A 130 1.02 -2.80 17.45
C MET A 130 0.41 -4.04 16.79
N ARG A 131 -0.11 -4.99 17.58
CA ARG A 131 -0.85 -6.16 17.06
C ARG A 131 -2.03 -5.75 16.21
N ALA A 132 -2.89 -4.87 16.74
CA ALA A 132 -4.07 -4.40 16.03
C ALA A 132 -3.72 -3.75 14.68
N MET A 133 -2.60 -3.02 14.61
CA MET A 133 -2.09 -2.42 13.37
C MET A 133 -1.58 -3.48 12.38
N ILE A 134 -0.78 -4.45 12.84
CA ILE A 134 -0.30 -5.57 12.00
C ILE A 134 -1.48 -6.38 11.46
N GLU A 135 -2.47 -6.68 12.30
CA GLU A 135 -3.67 -7.39 11.88
C GLU A 135 -4.51 -6.57 10.90
N ALA A 136 -4.64 -5.26 11.12
CA ALA A 136 -5.34 -4.37 10.18
C ALA A 136 -4.63 -4.34 8.82
N GLU A 137 -3.30 -4.24 8.80
CA GLU A 137 -2.51 -4.31 7.57
C GLU A 137 -2.68 -5.66 6.87
N ARG A 138 -2.62 -6.77 7.61
CA ARG A 138 -2.87 -8.12 7.07
C ARG A 138 -4.28 -8.23 6.48
N ARG A 139 -5.31 -7.78 7.19
CA ARG A 139 -6.70 -7.78 6.70
C ARG A 139 -6.84 -6.94 5.44
N ASN A 140 -6.28 -5.73 5.42
CA ASN A 140 -6.31 -4.84 4.26
C ASN A 140 -5.61 -5.47 3.04
N ARG A 141 -4.45 -6.09 3.26
CA ARG A 141 -3.72 -6.82 2.21
C ARG A 141 -4.52 -8.01 1.68
N GLN A 142 -5.13 -8.79 2.55
CA GLN A 142 -5.98 -9.91 2.14
C GLN A 142 -7.17 -9.43 1.31
N MET A 143 -7.85 -8.36 1.75
CA MET A 143 -9.02 -7.81 1.07
C MET A 143 -8.68 -7.29 -0.34
N VAL A 144 -7.60 -6.51 -0.49
CA VAL A 144 -7.25 -5.92 -1.80
C VAL A 144 -6.72 -6.98 -2.78
N LEU A 145 -5.96 -7.97 -2.29
CA LEU A 145 -5.40 -9.06 -3.11
C LEU A 145 -6.36 -10.23 -3.37
N GLN A 146 -7.53 -10.26 -2.72
CA GLN A 146 -8.52 -11.31 -2.96
C GLN A 146 -9.00 -11.25 -4.42
N ALA A 147 -8.80 -12.34 -5.16
CA ALA A 147 -9.40 -12.48 -6.48
C ALA A 147 -10.91 -12.70 -6.35
N THR A 148 -11.69 -11.88 -7.04
CA THR A 148 -13.16 -11.94 -7.06
C THR A 148 -13.70 -12.17 -8.47
N CYS A 149 -12.83 -12.56 -9.40
CA CYS A 149 -13.22 -12.75 -10.79
C CYS A 149 -14.15 -13.97 -10.93
N ASP A 150 -15.26 -13.78 -11.63
CA ASP A 150 -16.30 -14.81 -11.86
C ASP A 150 -15.95 -15.81 -12.99
N GLY A 151 -14.80 -15.61 -13.65
CA GLY A 151 -14.34 -16.39 -14.81
C GLY A 151 -14.48 -15.66 -16.15
N GLY A 152 -15.27 -14.59 -16.23
CA GLY A 152 -15.46 -13.77 -17.44
C GLY A 152 -14.28 -12.85 -17.74
N MET A 153 -13.15 -13.40 -18.19
CA MET A 153 -11.91 -12.62 -18.41
C MET A 153 -11.73 -12.09 -19.84
N SER A 154 -12.58 -12.49 -20.78
CA SER A 154 -12.53 -12.08 -22.18
C SER A 154 -13.80 -11.34 -22.60
N LEU A 155 -13.68 -10.51 -23.63
CA LEU A 155 -14.82 -9.90 -24.32
C LEU A 155 -15.05 -10.63 -25.64
N THR A 156 -16.32 -10.80 -25.98
CA THR A 156 -16.78 -11.33 -27.26
C THR A 156 -16.99 -10.20 -28.28
N ASP A 157 -17.13 -10.56 -29.56
CA ASP A 157 -17.51 -9.58 -30.59
C ASP A 157 -18.88 -8.94 -30.32
N SER A 158 -19.81 -9.69 -29.72
CA SER A 158 -21.11 -9.16 -29.31
C SER A 158 -20.97 -8.08 -28.23
N ASP A 159 -20.06 -8.25 -27.27
CA ASP A 159 -19.80 -7.23 -26.25
C ASP A 159 -19.32 -5.93 -26.88
N PHE A 160 -18.38 -6.01 -27.84
CA PHE A 160 -17.90 -4.82 -28.55
C PHE A 160 -18.99 -4.18 -29.44
N GLN A 161 -19.84 -4.98 -30.07
CA GLN A 161 -20.97 -4.48 -30.86
C GLN A 161 -21.99 -3.74 -29.99
N ASN A 162 -22.32 -4.31 -28.83
CA ASN A 162 -23.23 -3.70 -27.86
C ASN A 162 -22.64 -2.40 -27.30
N ALA A 163 -21.33 -2.38 -27.01
CA ALA A 163 -20.62 -1.20 -26.57
C ALA A 163 -20.64 -0.06 -27.60
N ALA A 164 -20.43 -0.36 -28.88
CA ALA A 164 -20.51 0.61 -29.96
C ALA A 164 -21.90 1.24 -30.06
N THR A 165 -22.95 0.42 -29.93
CA THR A 165 -24.34 0.88 -29.88
C THR A 165 -24.58 1.81 -28.68
N GLN A 166 -24.06 1.47 -27.50
CA GLN A 166 -24.24 2.25 -26.27
C GLN A 166 -23.57 3.63 -26.31
N LEU A 167 -22.39 3.77 -26.94
CA LEU A 167 -21.72 5.07 -27.13
C LEU A 167 -22.42 5.98 -28.15
N GLY A 168 -23.49 5.48 -28.79
CA GLY A 168 -24.30 6.17 -29.77
C GLY A 168 -23.87 5.83 -31.20
N GLY A 169 -24.86 5.49 -32.03
CA GLY A 169 -24.67 5.10 -33.43
C GLY A 169 -23.64 5.97 -34.17
N GLY A 170 -22.74 5.31 -34.89
CA GLY A 170 -21.62 5.93 -35.61
C GLY A 170 -20.24 5.66 -35.00
N VAL A 171 -20.14 5.17 -33.77
CA VAL A 171 -18.86 4.65 -33.24
C VAL A 171 -18.59 3.28 -33.86
N SER A 172 -17.43 3.12 -34.51
CA SER A 172 -17.03 1.82 -35.06
C SER A 172 -16.62 0.86 -33.94
N VAL A 173 -17.07 -0.40 -34.03
CA VAL A 173 -16.64 -1.52 -33.15
C VAL A 173 -15.11 -1.61 -33.09
N ASN A 174 -14.45 -1.41 -34.23
CA ASN A 174 -13.00 -1.49 -34.33
C ASN A 174 -12.29 -0.36 -33.59
N ILE A 175 -12.93 0.78 -33.32
CA ILE A 175 -12.37 1.83 -32.45
C ILE A 175 -12.30 1.33 -31.00
N ILE A 176 -13.36 0.68 -30.50
CA ILE A 176 -13.38 0.15 -29.12
C ILE A 176 -12.34 -0.97 -28.98
N LYS A 177 -12.27 -1.87 -29.96
CA LYS A 177 -11.21 -2.90 -30.03
C LYS A 177 -9.81 -2.29 -30.14
N ALA A 178 -9.64 -1.15 -30.83
CA ALA A 178 -8.36 -0.45 -30.90
C ALA A 178 -7.93 0.10 -29.53
N PHE A 179 -8.84 0.68 -28.75
CA PHE A 179 -8.56 1.07 -27.35
C PHE A 179 -8.10 -0.14 -26.52
N ALA A 180 -8.84 -1.24 -26.53
CA ALA A 180 -8.44 -2.46 -25.83
C ALA A 180 -7.07 -2.97 -26.31
N THR A 181 -6.80 -2.87 -27.62
CA THR A 181 -5.52 -3.29 -28.22
C THR A 181 -4.36 -2.41 -27.76
N VAL A 182 -4.52 -1.11 -27.73
CA VAL A 182 -3.45 -0.18 -27.35
C VAL A 182 -3.15 -0.28 -25.85
N GLU A 183 -4.18 -0.45 -25.02
CA GLU A 183 -4.03 -0.46 -23.55
C GLU A 183 -3.54 -1.80 -23.00
N SER A 184 -3.99 -2.93 -23.57
CA SER A 184 -3.70 -4.26 -23.04
C SER A 184 -3.03 -5.21 -24.05
N GLY A 185 -2.78 -4.76 -25.28
CA GLY A 185 -2.38 -5.64 -26.38
C GLY A 185 -3.53 -6.51 -26.90
N GLY A 186 -4.77 -6.17 -26.58
CA GLY A 186 -5.96 -6.96 -26.92
C GLY A 186 -6.10 -8.22 -26.08
N ARG A 187 -5.35 -8.30 -24.97
CA ARG A 187 -5.34 -9.42 -24.03
C ARG A 187 -6.41 -9.23 -22.98
N SER A 188 -6.63 -10.27 -22.18
CA SER A 188 -7.45 -10.19 -20.98
C SER A 188 -7.00 -9.00 -20.11
N GLY A 189 -7.98 -8.28 -19.56
CA GLY A 189 -7.73 -7.28 -18.53
C GLY A 189 -7.40 -7.88 -17.16
N PHE A 190 -7.23 -9.20 -17.07
CA PHE A 190 -6.84 -9.96 -15.88
C PHE A 190 -5.50 -10.66 -16.09
N GLY A 191 -4.67 -10.66 -15.05
CA GLY A 191 -3.47 -11.49 -14.98
C GLY A 191 -3.76 -12.92 -14.53
N PRO A 192 -2.74 -13.80 -14.47
CA PRO A 192 -2.89 -15.20 -14.08
C PRO A 192 -3.48 -15.41 -12.68
N ALA A 193 -3.29 -14.44 -11.77
CA ALA A 193 -3.87 -14.45 -10.43
C ALA A 193 -5.38 -14.13 -10.39
N LYS A 194 -6.04 -14.01 -11.55
CA LYS A 194 -7.46 -13.57 -11.67
C LYS A 194 -7.71 -12.20 -11.02
N LEU A 195 -6.68 -11.38 -10.98
CA LEU A 195 -6.74 -9.98 -10.58
C LEU A 195 -6.62 -9.11 -11.83
N PRO A 196 -7.29 -7.93 -11.88
CA PRO A 196 -7.11 -6.99 -12.96
C PRO A 196 -5.64 -6.64 -13.16
N VAL A 197 -5.25 -6.41 -14.41
CA VAL A 197 -3.98 -5.78 -14.73
C VAL A 197 -4.02 -4.36 -14.19
N ILE A 198 -3.01 -3.97 -13.41
CA ILE A 198 -2.89 -2.61 -12.86
C ILE A 198 -1.53 -2.01 -13.16
N ALA A 199 -1.47 -0.67 -13.17
CA ALA A 199 -0.25 0.09 -13.00
C ALA A 199 -0.46 1.17 -11.92
N PHE A 200 0.44 1.23 -10.94
CA PHE A 200 0.40 2.15 -9.82
C PHE A 200 1.20 3.43 -10.12
N GLU A 201 0.57 4.58 -9.89
CA GLU A 201 1.09 5.90 -10.15
C GLU A 201 1.41 6.62 -8.83
N GLY A 202 2.63 6.46 -8.32
CA GLY A 202 3.00 7.01 -7.01
C GLY A 202 2.94 8.55 -6.92
N HIS A 203 3.01 9.24 -8.05
CA HIS A 203 2.80 10.70 -8.10
C HIS A 203 1.33 11.10 -7.89
N LEU A 204 0.38 10.24 -8.26
CA LEU A 204 -1.03 10.42 -7.91
C LEU A 204 -1.27 10.05 -6.45
N PHE A 205 -0.62 9.00 -5.94
CA PHE A 205 -0.73 8.67 -4.52
C PHE A 205 -0.22 9.82 -3.66
N ARG A 206 0.90 10.42 -4.05
CA ARG A 206 1.40 11.67 -3.47
C ARG A 206 0.38 12.81 -3.51
N LYS A 207 -0.31 13.01 -4.64
CA LYS A 207 -1.35 14.02 -4.80
C LYS A 207 -2.51 13.78 -3.84
N TYR A 208 -3.09 12.58 -3.84
CA TYR A 208 -4.28 12.24 -3.06
C TYR A 208 -4.02 12.13 -1.56
N THR A 209 -2.81 11.72 -1.15
CA THR A 209 -2.38 11.73 0.26
C THR A 209 -1.83 13.08 0.73
N LYS A 210 -1.87 14.11 -0.13
CA LYS A 210 -1.37 15.46 0.17
C LYS A 210 0.09 15.43 0.68
N ARG A 211 0.94 14.62 0.05
CA ARG A 211 2.39 14.48 0.33
C ARG A 211 2.71 13.89 1.71
N LYS A 212 1.73 13.32 2.42
CA LYS A 212 1.89 12.75 3.76
C LYS A 212 3.00 11.70 3.86
N TYR A 213 3.26 10.97 2.77
CA TYR A 213 4.17 9.83 2.75
C TYR A 213 5.48 10.07 2.00
N ASP A 214 5.78 11.30 1.56
CA ASP A 214 7.00 11.62 0.79
C ASP A 214 8.29 11.14 1.49
N GLN A 215 8.40 11.35 2.81
CA GLN A 215 9.59 11.00 3.58
C GLN A 215 9.63 9.53 3.99
N THR A 216 8.47 8.94 4.29
CA THR A 216 8.40 7.59 4.88
C THR A 216 8.27 6.50 3.82
N HIS A 217 7.74 6.83 2.64
CA HIS A 217 7.50 5.87 1.55
C HIS A 217 7.83 6.50 0.18
N PRO A 218 9.11 6.85 -0.08
CA PRO A 218 9.52 7.54 -1.31
C PRO A 218 9.32 6.71 -2.59
N LEU A 219 9.12 5.40 -2.49
CA LEU A 219 8.71 4.56 -3.63
C LEU A 219 7.20 4.62 -3.89
N LEU A 220 6.37 5.02 -2.92
CA LEU A 220 4.92 5.15 -3.10
C LEU A 220 4.49 6.60 -3.33
N SER A 221 5.26 7.57 -2.81
CA SER A 221 4.95 9.00 -2.86
C SER A 221 6.14 9.78 -3.41
N TYR A 222 6.08 10.15 -4.69
CA TYR A 222 7.17 10.85 -5.39
C TYR A 222 6.63 11.85 -6.43
N PRO A 223 7.36 12.94 -6.77
CA PRO A 223 6.93 13.86 -7.82
C PRO A 223 6.97 13.20 -9.21
N TYR A 224 6.07 13.62 -10.11
CA TYR A 224 6.16 13.24 -11.52
C TYR A 224 7.32 14.00 -12.16
N VAL A 225 8.32 13.26 -12.65
CA VAL A 225 9.48 13.83 -13.35
C VAL A 225 9.43 13.52 -14.84
N LYS A 226 9.14 12.26 -15.17
CA LYS A 226 8.99 11.79 -16.54
C LYS A 226 8.08 10.56 -16.58
N LYS A 227 7.49 10.31 -17.75
CA LYS A 227 6.72 9.09 -18.04
C LYS A 227 7.58 7.85 -17.78
N ALA A 228 7.02 6.87 -17.07
CA ALA A 228 7.68 5.62 -16.68
C ALA A 228 9.09 5.81 -16.07
N GLY A 229 9.24 6.74 -15.13
CA GLY A 229 10.49 6.95 -14.39
C GLY A 229 10.90 5.77 -13.49
N PRO A 230 12.09 5.80 -12.87
CA PRO A 230 12.65 4.67 -12.12
C PRO A 230 11.74 4.14 -11.00
N GLN A 231 11.10 5.03 -10.23
CA GLN A 231 10.16 4.63 -9.18
C GLN A 231 8.93 3.93 -9.75
N TRP A 232 8.40 4.43 -10.87
CA TRP A 232 7.28 3.80 -11.56
C TRP A 232 7.67 2.42 -12.08
N GLN A 233 8.86 2.27 -12.68
CA GLN A 233 9.38 1.00 -13.18
C GLN A 233 9.61 0.00 -12.04
N ALA A 234 10.07 0.46 -10.88
CA ALA A 234 10.24 -0.38 -9.70
C ALA A 234 8.90 -0.89 -9.16
N ASN A 235 7.87 -0.02 -9.14
CA ASN A 235 6.53 -0.36 -8.68
C ASN A 235 5.77 -1.27 -9.66
N ASN A 236 6.00 -1.11 -10.96
CA ASN A 236 5.23 -1.74 -12.03
C ASN A 236 6.08 -2.69 -12.88
N LYS A 237 7.12 -3.28 -12.29
CA LYS A 237 8.03 -4.22 -12.97
C LYS A 237 7.27 -5.38 -13.60
N ASP A 238 6.31 -5.91 -12.86
CA ASP A 238 5.38 -6.96 -13.26
C ASP A 238 4.10 -6.84 -12.43
N GLN A 239 3.10 -7.68 -12.73
CA GLN A 239 1.81 -7.62 -12.04
C GLN A 239 1.89 -8.07 -10.57
N THR A 240 2.79 -8.99 -10.22
CA THR A 240 3.01 -9.37 -8.82
C THR A 240 3.51 -8.16 -8.03
N LYS A 241 4.47 -7.41 -8.58
CA LYS A 241 5.03 -6.23 -7.92
C LYS A 241 4.05 -5.06 -7.90
N ALA A 242 3.27 -4.86 -8.95
CA ALA A 242 2.23 -3.82 -8.98
C ALA A 242 1.16 -4.07 -7.90
N TRP A 243 0.71 -5.32 -7.74
CA TRP A 243 -0.24 -5.69 -6.69
C TRP A 243 0.35 -5.63 -5.28
N ASP A 244 1.62 -5.98 -5.10
CA ASP A 244 2.33 -5.78 -3.82
C ASP A 244 2.45 -4.29 -3.45
N THR A 245 2.75 -3.45 -4.44
CA THR A 245 2.80 -1.99 -4.31
C THR A 245 1.42 -1.44 -3.92
N MET A 246 0.36 -1.86 -4.62
CA MET A 246 -1.02 -1.52 -4.31
C MET A 246 -1.39 -1.91 -2.87
N ALA A 247 -1.07 -3.15 -2.45
CA ALA A 247 -1.38 -3.61 -1.10
C ALA A 247 -0.68 -2.79 -0.03
N THR A 248 0.57 -2.39 -0.26
CA THR A 248 1.33 -1.53 0.65
C THR A 248 0.69 -0.13 0.72
N ALA A 249 0.38 0.49 -0.42
CA ALA A 249 -0.29 1.79 -0.46
C ALA A 249 -1.68 1.75 0.21
N PHE A 250 -2.44 0.67 -0.03
CA PHE A 250 -3.78 0.48 0.52
C PHE A 250 -3.78 0.33 2.05
N GLY A 251 -2.70 -0.21 2.63
CA GLY A 251 -2.48 -0.21 4.08
C GLY A 251 -2.30 1.18 4.69
N LEU A 252 -1.80 2.14 3.91
CA LEU A 252 -1.52 3.51 4.34
C LEU A 252 -2.71 4.46 4.13
N ASP A 253 -3.35 4.37 2.97
CA ASP A 253 -4.50 5.19 2.59
C ASP A 253 -5.28 4.47 1.47
N GLN A 254 -6.39 3.84 1.85
CA GLN A 254 -7.15 2.95 0.97
C GLN A 254 -7.70 3.68 -0.26
N GLU A 255 -8.35 4.82 -0.06
CA GLU A 255 -8.99 5.57 -1.14
C GLU A 255 -7.94 6.16 -2.09
N ALA A 256 -6.88 6.78 -1.55
CA ALA A 256 -5.79 7.32 -2.35
C ALA A 256 -5.07 6.22 -3.14
N ALA A 257 -4.85 5.03 -2.56
CA ALA A 257 -4.23 3.91 -3.25
C ALA A 257 -5.04 3.48 -4.48
N LEU A 258 -6.35 3.26 -4.31
CA LEU A 258 -7.21 2.83 -5.40
C LEU A 258 -7.35 3.89 -6.50
N MET A 259 -7.40 5.18 -6.12
CA MET A 259 -7.44 6.29 -7.09
C MET A 259 -6.15 6.41 -7.90
N SER A 260 -5.03 5.90 -7.37
CA SER A 260 -3.69 6.09 -7.92
C SER A 260 -3.23 4.92 -8.79
N ALA A 261 -4.14 4.08 -9.28
CA ALA A 261 -3.81 3.05 -10.24
C ALA A 261 -4.73 3.08 -11.46
N SER A 262 -4.22 2.63 -12.60
CA SER A 262 -5.00 2.25 -13.77
C SER A 262 -5.49 0.81 -13.62
N TRP A 263 -6.66 0.50 -14.17
CA TRP A 263 -7.33 -0.78 -13.92
C TRP A 263 -7.81 -1.46 -15.21
N GLY A 264 -7.51 -2.76 -15.30
CA GLY A 264 -8.11 -3.67 -16.26
C GLY A 264 -7.73 -3.42 -17.72
N MET A 265 -8.54 -3.96 -18.63
CA MET A 265 -8.29 -4.00 -20.08
C MET A 265 -8.10 -2.62 -20.71
N PHE A 266 -8.80 -1.61 -20.21
CA PHE A 266 -8.81 -0.24 -20.75
C PHE A 266 -7.94 0.73 -19.92
N GLN A 267 -7.27 0.23 -18.88
CA GLN A 267 -6.37 1.01 -18.02
C GLN A 267 -6.97 2.34 -17.51
N ILE A 268 -8.26 2.36 -17.21
CA ILE A 268 -8.92 3.55 -16.66
C ILE A 268 -8.37 3.83 -15.27
N MET A 269 -7.92 5.07 -15.04
CA MET A 269 -7.43 5.52 -13.75
C MET A 269 -8.53 5.53 -12.68
N GLY A 270 -8.23 5.04 -11.48
CA GLY A 270 -9.19 4.94 -10.39
C GLY A 270 -9.79 6.29 -9.96
N PHE A 271 -9.05 7.40 -10.08
CA PHE A 271 -9.61 8.73 -9.82
C PHE A 271 -10.74 9.15 -10.76
N ASN A 272 -10.94 8.45 -11.89
CA ASN A 272 -12.04 8.66 -12.82
C ASN A 272 -13.31 7.86 -12.46
N PHE A 273 -13.39 7.26 -11.27
CA PHE A 273 -14.53 6.42 -10.86
C PHE A 273 -15.90 7.09 -11.09
N SER A 274 -16.00 8.40 -10.80
CA SER A 274 -17.25 9.14 -10.97
C SER A 274 -17.61 9.33 -12.44
N ALA A 275 -16.63 9.61 -13.31
CA ALA A 275 -16.85 9.67 -14.75
C ALA A 275 -17.26 8.31 -15.33
N CYS A 276 -16.84 7.21 -14.69
CA CYS A 276 -17.25 5.85 -15.04
C CYS A 276 -18.66 5.47 -14.51
N GLY A 277 -19.33 6.36 -13.78
CA GLY A 277 -20.68 6.14 -13.24
C GLY A 277 -20.72 5.49 -11.85
N TYR A 278 -19.61 5.42 -11.12
CA TYR A 278 -19.56 4.86 -9.76
C TYR A 278 -19.60 5.97 -8.70
N LYS A 279 -20.14 5.68 -7.51
CA LYS A 279 -20.21 6.68 -6.41
C LYS A 279 -18.91 6.78 -5.64
N THR A 280 -18.15 5.69 -5.59
CA THR A 280 -16.86 5.63 -4.89
C THR A 280 -15.84 4.83 -5.70
N VAL A 281 -14.55 5.06 -5.43
CA VAL A 281 -13.48 4.26 -6.02
C VAL A 281 -13.52 2.79 -5.56
N PHE A 282 -14.08 2.52 -4.38
CA PHE A 282 -14.29 1.16 -3.88
C PHE A 282 -15.29 0.39 -4.74
N GLU A 283 -16.43 1.01 -5.08
CA GLU A 283 -17.41 0.41 -5.99
C GLU A 283 -16.82 0.16 -7.38
N PHE A 284 -16.06 1.14 -7.91
CA PHE A 284 -15.37 1.02 -9.20
C PHE A 284 -14.41 -0.18 -9.20
N THR A 285 -13.47 -0.23 -8.24
CA THR A 285 -12.46 -1.29 -8.21
C THR A 285 -13.07 -2.66 -7.93
N ALA A 286 -14.07 -2.76 -7.05
CA ALA A 286 -14.84 -3.98 -6.84
C ALA A 286 -15.48 -4.48 -8.15
N ALA A 287 -16.13 -3.60 -8.92
CA ALA A 287 -16.75 -3.98 -10.19
C ALA A 287 -15.71 -4.47 -11.22
N LEU A 288 -14.59 -3.76 -11.38
CA LEU A 288 -13.54 -4.10 -12.35
C LEU A 288 -12.82 -5.42 -12.02
N LYS A 289 -12.84 -5.86 -10.75
CA LYS A 289 -12.30 -7.15 -10.31
C LYS A 289 -13.20 -8.35 -10.63
N ILE A 290 -14.47 -8.14 -11.02
CA ILE A 290 -15.42 -9.25 -11.28
C ILE A 290 -15.19 -9.85 -12.68
N ASN A 291 -15.24 -9.04 -13.75
CA ASN A 291 -15.10 -9.54 -15.12
C ASN A 291 -14.73 -8.44 -16.12
N ALA A 292 -14.38 -8.86 -17.34
CA ALA A 292 -14.00 -7.97 -18.44
C ALA A 292 -15.19 -7.12 -18.92
N GLY A 293 -16.42 -7.62 -18.81
CA GLY A 293 -17.63 -6.86 -19.10
C GLY A 293 -17.78 -5.62 -18.22
N ASN A 294 -17.48 -5.71 -16.93
CA ASN A 294 -17.46 -4.55 -16.02
C ASN A 294 -16.32 -3.58 -16.32
N GLN A 295 -15.17 -4.08 -16.79
CA GLN A 295 -14.09 -3.22 -17.27
C GLN A 295 -14.51 -2.45 -18.53
N LEU A 296 -15.19 -3.12 -19.47
CA LEU A 296 -15.80 -2.48 -20.64
C LEU A 296 -16.85 -1.45 -20.22
N LYS A 297 -17.77 -1.80 -19.32
CA LYS A 297 -18.80 -0.87 -18.81
C LYS A 297 -18.19 0.41 -18.22
N ALA A 298 -17.11 0.29 -17.46
CA ALA A 298 -16.42 1.45 -16.91
C ALA A 298 -15.77 2.31 -18.00
N PHE A 299 -15.15 1.69 -19.01
CA PHE A 299 -14.65 2.39 -20.19
C PHE A 299 -15.77 3.15 -20.92
N LEU A 300 -16.95 2.53 -21.12
CA LEU A 300 -18.08 3.19 -21.75
C LEU A 300 -18.58 4.38 -20.93
N GLY A 301 -18.70 4.23 -19.62
CA GLY A 301 -19.05 5.34 -18.72
C GLY A 301 -18.07 6.51 -18.87
N PHE A 302 -16.77 6.21 -18.82
CA PHE A 302 -15.72 7.22 -18.99
C PHE A 302 -15.82 7.94 -20.35
N CYS A 303 -16.01 7.19 -21.44
CA CYS A 303 -16.20 7.76 -22.77
C CYS A 303 -17.44 8.65 -22.84
N SER A 304 -18.59 8.16 -22.35
CA SER A 304 -19.86 8.89 -22.36
C SER A 304 -19.83 10.17 -21.52
N ALA A 305 -18.99 10.24 -20.49
CA ALA A 305 -18.79 11.46 -19.70
C ALA A 305 -18.07 12.59 -20.48
N SER A 306 -17.45 12.28 -21.64
CA SER A 306 -16.79 13.26 -22.50
C SER A 306 -17.44 13.31 -23.89
N PRO A 307 -18.35 14.27 -24.15
CA PRO A 307 -18.93 14.47 -25.48
C PRO A 307 -17.88 14.69 -26.57
N ALA A 308 -16.77 15.33 -26.23
CA ALA A 308 -15.65 15.55 -27.15
C ALA A 308 -14.95 14.23 -27.53
N LEU A 309 -14.75 13.33 -26.57
CA LEU A 309 -14.20 11.99 -26.85
C LEU A 309 -15.14 11.18 -27.73
N VAL A 310 -16.44 11.14 -27.43
CA VAL A 310 -17.42 10.43 -28.25
C VAL A 310 -17.47 11.00 -29.67
N LYS A 311 -17.44 12.33 -29.83
CA LYS A 311 -17.36 12.97 -31.15
C LYS A 311 -16.10 12.55 -31.90
N ALA A 312 -14.95 12.55 -31.22
CA ALA A 312 -13.69 12.10 -31.82
C ALA A 312 -13.77 10.64 -32.28
N MET A 313 -14.32 9.75 -31.44
CA MET A 313 -14.53 8.34 -31.77
C MET A 313 -15.40 8.13 -33.01
N LYS A 314 -16.51 8.89 -33.15
CA LYS A 314 -17.39 8.84 -34.33
C LYS A 314 -16.69 9.33 -35.60
N ASN A 315 -15.90 10.39 -35.49
CA ASN A 315 -15.21 11.00 -36.61
C ASN A 315 -13.88 10.30 -36.95
N LYS A 316 -13.49 9.27 -36.20
CA LYS A 316 -12.15 8.66 -36.26
C LYS A 316 -11.02 9.68 -36.11
N ASP A 317 -11.26 10.72 -35.31
CA ASP A 317 -10.26 11.73 -34.95
C ASP A 317 -9.34 11.17 -33.86
N TYR A 318 -8.26 10.53 -34.27
CA TYR A 318 -7.33 9.85 -33.36
C TYR A 318 -6.59 10.81 -32.42
N VAL A 319 -6.32 12.03 -32.87
CA VAL A 319 -5.69 13.07 -32.05
C VAL A 319 -6.67 13.54 -30.98
N GLY A 320 -7.93 13.79 -31.36
CA GLY A 320 -9.01 14.08 -30.43
C GLY A 320 -9.23 12.95 -29.42
N MET A 321 -9.17 11.69 -29.85
CA MET A 321 -9.24 10.54 -28.94
C MET A 321 -8.09 10.54 -27.93
N ALA A 322 -6.85 10.71 -28.40
CA ALA A 322 -5.68 10.69 -27.55
C ALA A 322 -5.68 11.84 -26.51
N MET A 323 -6.01 13.06 -26.94
CA MET A 323 -6.09 14.21 -26.04
C MET A 323 -7.17 14.06 -24.98
N ASN A 324 -8.35 13.55 -25.32
CA ASN A 324 -9.44 13.43 -24.37
C ASN A 324 -9.30 12.21 -23.45
N TYR A 325 -8.57 11.17 -23.87
CA TYR A 325 -8.36 9.96 -23.07
C TYR A 325 -7.14 10.06 -22.14
N ASN A 326 -6.01 10.54 -22.65
CA ASN A 326 -4.73 10.59 -21.93
C ASN A 326 -4.26 12.01 -21.56
N GLY A 327 -4.99 13.05 -21.97
CA GLY A 327 -4.60 14.44 -21.76
C GLY A 327 -3.57 14.93 -22.79
N LYS A 328 -3.03 16.14 -22.56
CA LYS A 328 -2.14 16.82 -23.52
C LYS A 328 -0.79 16.11 -23.76
N ASP A 329 -0.33 15.29 -22.81
CA ASP A 329 0.92 14.53 -22.88
C ASP A 329 0.71 13.10 -23.39
N TYR A 330 -0.21 12.92 -24.35
CA TYR A 330 -0.61 11.60 -24.84
C TYR A 330 0.51 10.88 -25.63
N GLY A 331 1.56 11.60 -26.06
CA GLY A 331 2.68 11.03 -26.80
C GLY A 331 2.26 10.52 -28.19
N ASP A 332 2.53 9.25 -28.47
CA ASP A 332 2.22 8.58 -29.74
C ASP A 332 0.87 7.84 -29.76
N TYR A 333 0.02 8.09 -28.75
CA TYR A 333 -1.18 7.31 -28.52
C TYR A 333 -2.18 7.40 -29.70
N ASP A 334 -2.30 8.56 -30.33
CA ASP A 334 -3.10 8.78 -31.54
C ASP A 334 -2.66 7.85 -32.68
N SER A 335 -1.36 7.79 -32.93
CA SER A 335 -0.75 6.95 -33.97
C SER A 335 -0.91 5.46 -33.66
N ARG A 336 -0.81 5.08 -32.38
CA ARG A 336 -1.04 3.70 -31.93
C ARG A 336 -2.49 3.27 -32.10
N ILE A 337 -3.46 4.12 -31.73
CA ILE A 337 -4.89 3.84 -31.93
C ILE A 337 -5.21 3.73 -33.42
N LYS A 338 -4.72 4.66 -34.25
CA LYS A 338 -4.89 4.61 -35.71
C LYS A 338 -4.38 3.29 -36.27
N LYS A 339 -3.14 2.91 -35.95
CA LYS A 339 -2.54 1.65 -36.42
C LYS A 339 -3.33 0.42 -35.98
N ALA A 340 -3.79 0.40 -34.73
CA ALA A 340 -4.60 -0.71 -34.21
C ALA A 340 -5.96 -0.80 -34.94
N TYR A 341 -6.60 0.34 -35.18
CA TYR A 341 -7.85 0.43 -35.95
C TYR A 341 -7.68 -0.09 -37.39
N GLU A 342 -6.68 0.40 -38.11
CA GLU A 342 -6.40 0.00 -39.51
C GLU A 342 -6.09 -1.49 -39.63
N ALA A 343 -5.33 -2.04 -38.67
CA ALA A 343 -5.05 -3.47 -38.62
C ALA A 343 -6.29 -4.34 -38.38
N LEU A 344 -7.32 -3.81 -37.72
CA LEU A 344 -8.61 -4.49 -37.52
C LEU A 344 -9.52 -4.37 -38.75
N GLU A 345 -9.44 -3.29 -39.51
CA GLU A 345 -10.19 -3.15 -40.78
C GLU A 345 -9.66 -4.08 -41.87
N GLY A 346 -8.34 -4.27 -41.95
CA GLY A 346 -7.70 -5.13 -42.97
C GLY A 346 -7.86 -6.65 -42.75
N LYS A 347 -8.48 -7.08 -41.65
CA LYS A 347 -8.75 -8.49 -41.32
C LYS A 347 -10.14 -8.98 -41.73
N LYS A 348 -10.88 -8.18 -42.50
CA LYS A 348 -12.23 -8.50 -42.99
C LYS A 348 -12.22 -9.58 -44.04
#